data_AF-A0A328D1Y4-F1
#
_entry.id   AF-A0A328D1Y4-F1
#
_cell.length_a   1.000
_cell.length_b   1.000
_cell.length_c   1.000
_cell.angle_alpha   90.00
_cell.angle_beta   90.00
_cell.angle_gamma   90.00
#
_symmetry.space_group_name_H-M   'P 1'
#
loop_
_entity.id
_entity.type
_entity.pdbx_description
1 polymer ?
#
loop_
_entity_poly.entity_id
_entity_poly.type
_entity_poly.pdbx_seq_one_letter_code
_entity_poly.pdbx_strand_id
1 'polypeptide(L)'
;MPKHFRPAGKKKEGNAARYMTRSQAVKYLQVSISMFRKLCILKGVFPREPKKKVKGNHQTYYHVKDIMFLKYEPLLGKFREIRAYEKKVKKAESKKNKDLAERLLSRKPTYTLDMLIRERYPKFIDALRDLDDCLSMVHLFAALPAVERENIPVSRIHNCRRLSHEWQAYISRTYKLRKTFISVKGIYYQAEVEGQKVTWLTPHALQQVLPVDVDYKIMLTFLEFYETLLGFVNFQLYHSINVKYPPILDARLEALAADLYALSRVIDSRASIVKSEATVLPESGQSGDQQGAVEESELRLAQLQHQLPSNEPGALMHLVEEAARSDEDDAETKECKTLFKGLKLFLSREVPRESLLFIIPAFGGVVSWEGEGAPFNESDQSITHQIVDRPTQGRRFLSREYVQPQWVFDCINARIILPTEDYFVGRVPPPHLSPFVDNEAEGYVPEYAETIKRLQDAAKKVVLPMPGVDIDDLDDPKNLLVGGIADRAEAIEAAQKKQKMSVLEKQFHEELKRELQDSQPSTISIEKKVVSEDNNANQEPVLDLEQIAKDDDNMTKMGMTRKKRKILEAAEIGKKRRKDKVALLEERKKKLESSKKSGAV
;
A
#
# COMPACT_ATOMS: atom_id res chain seq x y z
N MET A 1 26.50 -58.92 -1.27
CA MET A 1 25.15 -58.94 -1.90
C MET A 1 25.24 -58.35 -3.31
N PRO A 2 24.58 -58.93 -4.33
CA PRO A 2 24.57 -58.38 -5.68
C PRO A 2 23.73 -57.10 -5.76
N LYS A 3 24.21 -56.09 -6.48
CA LYS A 3 23.44 -54.87 -6.77
C LYS A 3 22.34 -55.22 -7.78
N HIS A 4 21.06 -55.20 -7.37
CA HIS A 4 19.93 -55.46 -8.28
C HIS A 4 19.88 -54.45 -9.44
N PHE A 5 20.36 -54.88 -10.61
CA PHE A 5 20.34 -54.08 -11.83
C PHE A 5 18.93 -54.03 -12.41
N ARG A 6 18.14 -53.02 -11.99
CA ARG A 6 16.82 -52.76 -12.59
C ARG A 6 17.01 -52.37 -14.07
N PRO A 7 16.31 -53.01 -15.03
CA PRO A 7 16.45 -52.68 -16.45
C PRO A 7 15.98 -51.24 -16.72
N ALA A 8 16.66 -50.55 -17.64
CA ALA A 8 16.52 -49.11 -17.91
C ALA A 8 15.18 -48.66 -18.56
N GLY A 9 14.13 -49.47 -18.49
CA GLY A 9 12.89 -49.32 -19.27
C GLY A 9 11.92 -48.24 -18.79
N LYS A 10 11.99 -47.75 -17.54
CA LYS A 10 11.09 -46.71 -17.02
C LYS A 10 11.84 -45.73 -16.11
N LYS A 11 11.82 -44.43 -16.46
CA LYS A 11 12.46 -43.32 -15.74
C LYS A 11 11.72 -42.98 -14.42
N LYS A 12 11.61 -43.95 -13.51
CA LYS A 12 10.82 -43.89 -12.26
C LYS A 12 11.44 -43.01 -11.16
N GLU A 13 12.70 -42.61 -11.29
CA GLU A 13 13.47 -41.95 -10.24
C GLU A 13 14.17 -40.68 -10.80
N GLY A 14 14.53 -39.74 -9.92
CA GLY A 14 15.12 -38.45 -10.31
C GLY A 14 14.16 -37.46 -10.97
N ASN A 15 14.69 -36.50 -11.74
CA ASN A 15 13.92 -35.40 -12.33
C ASN A 15 12.76 -35.87 -13.23
N ALA A 16 12.92 -37.01 -13.91
CA ALA A 16 11.90 -37.55 -14.81
C ALA A 16 10.62 -38.01 -14.10
N ALA A 17 10.68 -38.27 -12.79
CA ALA A 17 9.54 -38.63 -11.95
C ALA A 17 9.03 -37.45 -11.09
N ARG A 18 9.86 -36.43 -10.84
CA ARG A 18 9.47 -35.22 -10.08
C ARG A 18 8.73 -34.18 -10.93
N TYR A 19 8.90 -34.21 -12.25
CA TYR A 19 8.38 -33.21 -13.19
C TYR A 19 7.63 -33.86 -14.36
N MET A 20 6.53 -33.22 -14.78
CA MET A 20 5.68 -33.63 -15.90
C MET A 20 5.46 -32.46 -16.86
N THR A 21 5.46 -32.68 -18.18
CA THR A 21 5.21 -31.59 -19.13
C THR A 21 3.73 -31.20 -19.20
N ARG A 22 3.43 -29.96 -19.59
CA ARG A 22 2.06 -29.44 -19.77
C ARG A 22 1.15 -30.42 -20.53
N SER A 23 1.60 -30.95 -21.67
CA SER A 23 0.79 -31.87 -22.49
C SER A 23 0.48 -33.20 -21.79
N GLN A 24 1.37 -33.67 -20.91
CA GLN A 24 1.09 -34.84 -20.07
C GLN A 24 0.13 -34.51 -18.93
N ALA A 25 0.28 -33.36 -18.27
CA ALA A 25 -0.62 -32.91 -17.20
C ALA A 25 -2.07 -32.75 -17.70
N VAL A 26 -2.25 -32.11 -18.85
CA VAL A 26 -3.55 -31.96 -19.53
C VAL A 26 -4.17 -33.34 -19.85
N LYS A 27 -3.37 -34.28 -20.38
CA LYS A 27 -3.85 -35.65 -20.68
C LYS A 27 -4.17 -36.45 -19.42
N TYR A 28 -3.44 -36.25 -18.32
CA TYR A 28 -3.66 -36.93 -17.03
C TYR A 28 -4.93 -36.45 -16.31
N LEU A 29 -5.19 -35.14 -16.32
CA LEU A 29 -6.41 -34.54 -15.73
C LEU A 29 -7.66 -34.65 -16.65
N GLN A 30 -7.48 -35.05 -17.92
CA GLN A 30 -8.53 -35.19 -18.94
C GLN A 30 -9.31 -33.90 -19.24
N VAL A 31 -8.63 -32.74 -19.17
CA VAL A 31 -9.19 -31.40 -19.39
C VAL A 31 -8.80 -30.82 -20.75
N SER A 32 -9.41 -29.70 -21.15
CA SER A 32 -8.90 -28.87 -22.25
C SER A 32 -7.74 -27.99 -21.75
N ILE A 33 -6.90 -27.49 -22.65
CA ILE A 33 -5.78 -26.61 -22.26
C ILE A 33 -6.25 -25.29 -21.63
N SER A 34 -7.43 -24.77 -22.01
CA SER A 34 -8.02 -23.57 -21.41
C SER A 34 -8.49 -23.83 -19.98
N MET A 35 -9.18 -24.95 -19.72
CA MET A 35 -9.59 -25.33 -18.37
C MET A 35 -8.37 -25.66 -17.49
N PHE A 36 -7.31 -26.25 -18.07
CA PHE A 36 -6.04 -26.47 -17.37
C PHE A 36 -5.38 -25.15 -16.94
N ARG A 37 -5.27 -24.17 -17.85
CA ARG A 37 -4.76 -22.82 -17.50
C ARG A 37 -5.56 -22.21 -16.35
N LYS A 38 -6.89 -22.16 -16.47
CA LYS A 38 -7.77 -21.62 -15.43
C LYS A 38 -7.60 -22.31 -14.07
N LEU A 39 -7.60 -23.64 -14.06
CA LEU A 39 -7.46 -24.43 -12.83
C LEU A 39 -6.07 -24.26 -12.18
N CYS A 40 -5.01 -24.13 -12.99
CA CYS A 40 -3.68 -23.78 -12.48
C CYS A 40 -3.61 -22.35 -11.90
N ILE A 41 -4.30 -21.38 -12.50
CA ILE A 41 -4.35 -19.99 -12.01
C ILE A 41 -5.05 -19.95 -10.65
N LEU A 42 -6.27 -20.49 -10.57
CA LEU A 42 -7.08 -20.52 -9.34
C LEU A 42 -6.32 -21.15 -8.16
N LYS A 43 -5.62 -22.27 -8.35
CA LYS A 43 -4.84 -22.96 -7.31
C LYS A 43 -3.38 -22.50 -7.16
N GLY A 44 -2.93 -21.47 -7.88
CA GLY A 44 -1.53 -21.01 -7.81
C GLY A 44 -0.48 -22.05 -8.24
N VAL A 45 -0.81 -22.94 -9.19
CA VAL A 45 0.11 -23.98 -9.68
C VAL A 45 0.95 -23.46 -10.84
N PHE A 46 2.09 -22.87 -10.49
CA PHE A 46 3.04 -22.28 -11.41
C PHE A 46 3.92 -23.32 -12.14
N PRO A 47 4.34 -23.05 -13.40
CA PRO A 47 5.36 -23.86 -14.07
C PRO A 47 6.71 -23.75 -13.34
N ARG A 48 7.54 -24.80 -13.44
CA ARG A 48 8.84 -24.90 -12.75
C ARG A 48 9.95 -25.30 -13.74
N GLU A 49 11.14 -24.76 -13.53
CA GLU A 49 12.35 -25.04 -14.32
C GLU A 49 13.16 -26.20 -13.70
N PRO A 50 13.18 -27.42 -14.29
CA PRO A 50 13.96 -28.53 -13.74
C PRO A 50 15.44 -28.42 -14.14
N LYS A 51 16.36 -28.63 -13.17
CA LYS A 51 17.83 -28.57 -13.35
C LYS A 51 18.40 -29.40 -14.52
N LYS A 52 17.65 -30.40 -15.02
CA LYS A 52 17.90 -31.09 -16.30
C LYS A 52 16.55 -31.29 -17.01
N LYS A 53 16.32 -30.64 -18.15
CA LYS A 53 15.06 -30.66 -18.92
C LYS A 53 14.94 -31.93 -19.78
N VAL A 54 14.31 -32.97 -19.24
CA VAL A 54 14.31 -34.36 -19.77
C VAL A 54 13.63 -34.53 -21.14
N LYS A 55 12.85 -33.54 -21.60
CA LYS A 55 12.11 -33.53 -22.87
C LYS A 55 12.34 -32.23 -23.67
N GLY A 56 13.55 -31.68 -23.58
CA GLY A 56 13.95 -30.45 -24.29
C GLY A 56 13.53 -29.16 -23.59
N ASN A 57 14.07 -28.05 -24.09
CA ASN A 57 13.99 -26.73 -23.46
C ASN A 57 12.65 -26.01 -23.69
N HIS A 58 12.02 -26.22 -24.86
CA HIS A 58 10.77 -25.56 -25.27
C HIS A 58 9.49 -26.07 -24.57
N GLN A 59 9.62 -26.97 -23.59
CA GLN A 59 8.49 -27.56 -22.87
C GLN A 59 8.35 -26.93 -21.48
N THR A 60 7.14 -26.51 -21.12
CA THR A 60 6.85 -26.13 -19.74
C THR A 60 6.60 -27.37 -18.88
N TYR A 61 7.24 -27.40 -17.70
CA TYR A 61 7.16 -28.49 -16.74
C TYR A 61 6.40 -28.02 -15.49
N TYR A 62 5.70 -28.95 -14.85
CA TYR A 62 5.04 -28.80 -13.56
C TYR A 62 5.49 -29.92 -12.63
N HIS A 63 5.39 -29.74 -11.31
CA HIS A 63 5.66 -30.83 -10.39
C HIS A 63 4.55 -31.87 -10.41
N VAL A 64 4.93 -33.15 -10.29
CA VAL A 64 3.95 -34.26 -10.26
C VAL A 64 3.08 -34.21 -8.99
N LYS A 65 3.62 -33.70 -7.87
CA LYS A 65 2.84 -33.47 -6.64
C LYS A 65 1.69 -32.48 -6.90
N ASP A 66 2.00 -31.32 -7.44
CA ASP A 66 1.06 -30.23 -7.71
C ASP A 66 -0.07 -30.72 -8.62
N ILE A 67 0.27 -31.39 -9.75
CA ILE A 67 -0.75 -31.94 -10.66
C ILE A 67 -1.55 -33.09 -10.03
N MET A 68 -0.98 -33.83 -9.07
CA MET A 68 -1.72 -34.84 -8.31
C MET A 68 -2.69 -34.19 -7.30
N PHE A 69 -2.33 -33.06 -6.70
CA PHE A 69 -3.25 -32.25 -5.88
C PHE A 69 -4.43 -31.72 -6.74
N LEU A 70 -4.13 -31.14 -7.92
CA LEU A 70 -5.15 -30.69 -8.89
C LEU A 70 -6.10 -31.80 -9.39
N LYS A 71 -5.79 -33.07 -9.17
CA LYS A 71 -6.65 -34.21 -9.55
C LYS A 71 -7.80 -34.44 -8.56
N TYR A 72 -7.60 -34.14 -7.28
CA TYR A 72 -8.59 -34.33 -6.20
C TYR A 72 -9.46 -33.09 -5.97
N GLU A 73 -9.26 -32.04 -6.78
CA GLU A 73 -9.89 -30.73 -6.63
C GLU A 73 -11.39 -30.73 -7.00
N PRO A 74 -12.32 -30.31 -6.12
CA PRO A 74 -13.76 -30.28 -6.43
C PRO A 74 -14.14 -29.40 -7.63
N LEU A 75 -13.41 -28.30 -7.88
CA LEU A 75 -13.63 -27.47 -9.09
C LEU A 75 -13.44 -28.24 -10.40
N LEU A 76 -12.63 -29.32 -10.42
CA LEU A 76 -12.49 -30.20 -11.58
C LEU A 76 -13.80 -30.93 -11.91
N GLY A 77 -14.61 -31.25 -10.90
CA GLY A 77 -15.97 -31.78 -11.05
C GLY A 77 -16.89 -30.74 -11.67
N LYS A 78 -16.92 -29.51 -11.12
CA LYS A 78 -17.77 -28.43 -11.64
C LYS A 78 -17.43 -28.00 -13.07
N PHE A 79 -16.16 -27.97 -13.46
CA PHE A 79 -15.78 -27.72 -14.87
C PHE A 79 -16.23 -28.85 -15.81
N ARG A 80 -16.32 -30.10 -15.33
CA ARG A 80 -16.86 -31.23 -16.11
C ARG A 80 -18.38 -31.15 -16.23
N GLU A 81 -19.09 -30.78 -15.16
CA GLU A 81 -20.54 -30.48 -15.18
C GLU A 81 -20.87 -29.36 -16.17
N ILE A 82 -20.19 -28.22 -16.07
CA ILE A 82 -20.37 -27.05 -16.96
C ILE A 82 -20.14 -27.43 -18.41
N ARG A 83 -19.04 -28.14 -18.72
CA ARG A 83 -18.74 -28.57 -20.10
C ARG A 83 -19.75 -29.60 -20.63
N ALA A 84 -20.32 -30.44 -19.78
CA ALA A 84 -21.43 -31.33 -20.16
C ALA A 84 -22.73 -30.54 -20.41
N TYR A 85 -22.93 -29.46 -19.65
CA TYR A 85 -24.08 -28.56 -19.80
C TYR A 85 -24.00 -27.72 -21.09
N GLU A 86 -22.84 -27.15 -21.42
CA GLU A 86 -22.61 -26.42 -22.66
C GLU A 86 -22.84 -27.28 -23.91
N LYS A 87 -22.59 -28.60 -23.83
CA LYS A 87 -22.98 -29.55 -24.87
C LYS A 87 -24.50 -29.72 -25.00
N LYS A 88 -25.27 -29.60 -23.91
CA LYS A 88 -26.75 -29.63 -23.96
C LYS A 88 -27.29 -28.35 -24.62
N VAL A 89 -26.77 -27.18 -24.23
CA VAL A 89 -27.09 -25.88 -24.85
C VAL A 89 -26.83 -25.95 -26.36
N LYS A 90 -25.61 -26.30 -26.78
CA LYS A 90 -25.25 -26.42 -28.21
C LYS A 90 -26.07 -27.46 -28.98
N LYS A 91 -26.58 -28.50 -28.30
CA LYS A 91 -27.50 -29.49 -28.91
C LYS A 91 -28.92 -28.96 -29.07
N ALA A 92 -29.38 -28.02 -28.23
CA ALA A 92 -30.65 -27.32 -28.40
C ALA A 92 -30.56 -26.25 -29.51
N GLU A 93 -29.50 -25.44 -29.49
CA GLU A 93 -29.16 -24.45 -30.53
C GLU A 93 -29.05 -25.10 -31.91
N SER A 94 -28.27 -26.18 -32.03
CA SER A 94 -28.12 -26.96 -33.28
C SER A 94 -29.43 -27.64 -33.75
N LYS A 95 -30.43 -27.79 -32.87
CA LYS A 95 -31.78 -28.26 -33.19
C LYS A 95 -32.77 -27.11 -33.45
N LYS A 96 -32.30 -25.85 -33.44
CA LYS A 96 -33.10 -24.61 -33.56
C LYS A 96 -34.21 -24.45 -32.53
N ASN A 97 -34.16 -25.18 -31.40
CA ASN A 97 -35.12 -25.03 -30.31
C ASN A 97 -34.64 -23.91 -29.37
N LYS A 98 -35.16 -22.70 -29.58
CA LYS A 98 -34.79 -21.48 -28.85
C LYS A 98 -35.16 -21.56 -27.38
N ASP A 99 -36.43 -21.85 -27.08
CA ASP A 99 -36.99 -21.87 -25.73
C ASP A 99 -36.24 -22.84 -24.81
N LEU A 100 -35.81 -23.99 -25.34
CA LEU A 100 -34.97 -24.94 -24.61
C LEU A 100 -33.53 -24.42 -24.44
N ALA A 101 -32.95 -23.75 -25.45
CA ALA A 101 -31.63 -23.15 -25.33
C ALA A 101 -31.61 -22.03 -24.27
N GLU A 102 -32.61 -21.14 -24.26
CA GLU A 102 -32.76 -20.05 -23.28
C GLU A 102 -33.02 -20.58 -21.86
N ARG A 103 -33.89 -21.59 -21.72
CA ARG A 103 -34.14 -22.30 -20.44
C ARG A 103 -32.90 -23.03 -19.91
N LEU A 104 -31.99 -23.44 -20.80
CA LEU A 104 -30.70 -24.00 -20.40
C LEU A 104 -29.70 -22.89 -20.05
N LEU A 105 -29.57 -21.83 -20.85
CA LEU A 105 -28.66 -20.69 -20.58
C LEU A 105 -28.93 -20.06 -19.22
N SER A 106 -30.20 -19.80 -18.89
CA SER A 106 -30.64 -19.28 -17.58
C SER A 106 -30.39 -20.25 -16.40
N ARG A 107 -30.26 -21.56 -16.67
CA ARG A 107 -30.01 -22.61 -15.66
C ARG A 107 -28.60 -23.20 -15.76
N LYS A 108 -27.64 -22.45 -16.33
CA LYS A 108 -26.24 -22.89 -16.44
C LYS A 108 -25.61 -23.01 -15.02
N PRO A 109 -25.02 -24.15 -14.66
CA PRO A 109 -24.39 -24.31 -13.34
C PRO A 109 -23.19 -23.38 -13.18
N THR A 110 -23.08 -22.77 -12.00
CA THR A 110 -21.95 -21.94 -11.57
C THR A 110 -21.09 -22.70 -10.54
N TYR A 111 -20.00 -22.08 -10.11
CA TYR A 111 -19.19 -22.47 -8.96
C TYR A 111 -18.81 -21.19 -8.19
N THR A 112 -18.43 -21.34 -6.94
CA THR A 112 -17.82 -20.27 -6.13
C THR A 112 -16.36 -20.61 -5.85
N LEU A 113 -15.60 -19.66 -5.28
CA LEU A 113 -14.17 -19.79 -4.97
C LEU A 113 -13.89 -19.71 -3.46
N ASP A 114 -14.93 -19.81 -2.65
CA ASP A 114 -14.92 -19.50 -1.21
C ASP A 114 -14.02 -20.46 -0.42
N MET A 115 -14.15 -21.77 -0.68
CA MET A 115 -13.28 -22.78 -0.10
C MET A 115 -11.83 -22.63 -0.58
N LEU A 116 -11.63 -22.31 -1.86
CA LEU A 116 -10.31 -22.10 -2.47
C LEU A 116 -9.55 -20.94 -1.79
N ILE A 117 -10.26 -19.84 -1.50
CA ILE A 117 -9.69 -18.68 -0.78
C ILE A 117 -9.34 -19.07 0.66
N ARG A 118 -10.25 -19.73 1.38
CA ARG A 118 -10.02 -20.17 2.78
C ARG A 118 -8.91 -21.22 2.91
N GLU A 119 -8.71 -22.06 1.89
CA GLU A 119 -7.58 -23.00 1.81
C GLU A 119 -6.24 -22.30 1.52
N ARG A 120 -6.24 -21.25 0.70
CA ARG A 120 -5.01 -20.51 0.32
C ARG A 120 -4.59 -19.51 1.40
N TYR A 121 -5.54 -18.84 2.04
CA TYR A 121 -5.32 -17.83 3.08
C TYR A 121 -6.01 -18.25 4.38
N PRO A 122 -5.36 -19.12 5.19
CA PRO A 122 -5.92 -19.58 6.46
C PRO A 122 -5.91 -18.49 7.56
N LYS A 123 -5.20 -17.39 7.34
CA LYS A 123 -5.18 -16.19 8.20
C LYS A 123 -5.48 -14.95 7.36
N PHE A 124 -6.13 -13.98 7.98
CA PHE A 124 -6.50 -12.73 7.32
C PHE A 124 -5.29 -11.89 6.87
N ILE A 125 -4.25 -11.79 7.71
CA ILE A 125 -2.98 -11.10 7.39
C ILE A 125 -2.31 -11.69 6.14
N ASP A 126 -2.44 -13.00 5.89
CA ASP A 126 -1.86 -13.63 4.70
C ASP A 126 -2.68 -13.31 3.42
N ALA A 127 -3.95 -12.94 3.54
CA ALA A 127 -4.74 -12.37 2.43
C ALA A 127 -4.38 -10.89 2.18
N LEU A 128 -4.14 -10.09 3.23
CA LEU A 128 -3.70 -8.69 3.10
C LEU A 128 -2.33 -8.57 2.40
N ARG A 129 -1.46 -9.57 2.53
CA ARG A 129 -0.12 -9.62 1.89
C ARG A 129 -0.16 -9.83 0.37
N ASP A 130 -1.12 -10.60 -0.13
CA ASP A 130 -1.31 -10.84 -1.58
C ASP A 130 -2.24 -9.77 -2.23
N LEU A 131 -2.57 -8.69 -1.50
CA LEU A 131 -3.61 -7.73 -1.88
C LEU A 131 -3.13 -6.63 -2.85
N ASP A 132 -1.84 -6.33 -2.91
CA ASP A 132 -1.24 -5.31 -3.80
C ASP A 132 -1.56 -5.55 -5.29
N ASP A 133 -1.30 -6.78 -5.76
CA ASP A 133 -1.62 -7.24 -7.13
C ASP A 133 -3.14 -7.28 -7.37
N CYS A 134 -3.89 -7.73 -6.36
CA CYS A 134 -5.36 -7.84 -6.41
C CYS A 134 -5.99 -6.47 -6.65
N LEU A 135 -5.67 -5.48 -5.83
CA LEU A 135 -6.18 -4.11 -5.93
C LEU A 135 -5.73 -3.47 -7.24
N SER A 136 -4.45 -3.56 -7.60
CA SER A 136 -3.93 -2.96 -8.83
C SER A 136 -4.66 -3.49 -10.08
N MET A 137 -4.99 -4.79 -10.12
CA MET A 137 -5.71 -5.37 -11.24
C MET A 137 -7.22 -5.07 -11.22
N VAL A 138 -7.85 -4.99 -10.04
CA VAL A 138 -9.26 -4.56 -9.92
C VAL A 138 -9.45 -3.11 -10.36
N HIS A 139 -8.57 -2.19 -9.94
CA HIS A 139 -8.59 -0.78 -10.37
C HIS A 139 -8.31 -0.64 -11.88
N LEU A 140 -7.44 -1.51 -12.46
CA LEU A 140 -7.26 -1.56 -13.91
C LEU A 140 -8.57 -1.92 -14.62
N PHE A 141 -9.21 -3.03 -14.25
CA PHE A 141 -10.46 -3.46 -14.89
C PHE A 141 -11.66 -2.53 -14.63
N ALA A 142 -11.66 -1.76 -13.54
CA ALA A 142 -12.66 -0.71 -13.29
C ALA A 142 -12.57 0.44 -14.32
N ALA A 143 -11.34 0.81 -14.75
CA ALA A 143 -11.09 1.87 -15.72
C ALA A 143 -11.18 1.42 -17.19
N LEU A 144 -11.12 0.11 -17.49
CA LEU A 144 -11.22 -0.39 -18.87
C LEU A 144 -12.64 -0.27 -19.44
N PRO A 145 -12.80 0.07 -20.74
CA PRO A 145 -14.08 0.03 -21.42
C PRO A 145 -14.55 -1.42 -21.63
N ALA A 146 -15.87 -1.63 -21.61
CA ALA A 146 -16.47 -2.91 -21.97
C ALA A 146 -16.38 -3.12 -23.49
N VAL A 147 -15.50 -4.04 -23.93
CA VAL A 147 -15.28 -4.33 -25.35
C VAL A 147 -15.60 -5.80 -25.64
N GLU A 148 -16.66 -6.03 -26.42
CA GLU A 148 -17.15 -7.37 -26.76
C GLU A 148 -16.11 -8.23 -27.48
N ARG A 149 -15.25 -7.61 -28.31
CA ARG A 149 -14.18 -8.30 -29.07
C ARG A 149 -13.27 -9.12 -28.15
N GLU A 150 -12.88 -8.56 -27.01
CA GLU A 150 -12.04 -9.22 -26.00
C GLU A 150 -12.82 -10.05 -24.98
N ASN A 151 -14.14 -10.16 -25.16
CA ASN A 151 -15.05 -10.92 -24.29
C ASN A 151 -15.04 -10.43 -22.83
N ILE A 152 -14.80 -9.12 -22.60
CA ILE A 152 -14.81 -8.52 -21.26
C ILE A 152 -16.28 -8.19 -20.88
N PRO A 153 -16.89 -8.87 -19.89
CA PRO A 153 -18.30 -8.69 -19.58
C PRO A 153 -18.55 -7.46 -18.72
N VAL A 154 -19.55 -6.66 -19.11
CA VAL A 154 -19.98 -5.42 -18.43
C VAL A 154 -20.18 -5.61 -16.92
N SER A 155 -20.75 -6.74 -16.49
CA SER A 155 -21.03 -7.02 -15.07
C SER A 155 -19.77 -7.19 -14.20
N ARG A 156 -18.63 -7.60 -14.76
CA ARG A 156 -17.37 -7.71 -14.02
C ARG A 156 -16.70 -6.35 -13.84
N ILE A 157 -16.81 -5.46 -14.82
CA ILE A 157 -16.36 -4.05 -14.69
C ILE A 157 -17.12 -3.34 -13.57
N HIS A 158 -18.45 -3.51 -13.50
CA HIS A 158 -19.26 -2.94 -12.41
C HIS A 158 -18.92 -3.54 -11.03
N ASN A 159 -18.74 -4.86 -10.93
CA ASN A 159 -18.24 -5.48 -9.70
C ASN A 159 -16.87 -4.92 -9.28
N CYS A 160 -15.94 -4.74 -10.22
CA CYS A 160 -14.61 -4.20 -9.94
C CYS A 160 -14.67 -2.75 -9.46
N ARG A 161 -15.50 -1.90 -10.08
CA ARG A 161 -15.78 -0.54 -9.60
C ARG A 161 -16.30 -0.55 -8.18
N ARG A 162 -17.38 -1.29 -7.91
CA ARG A 162 -17.99 -1.36 -6.57
C ARG A 162 -16.99 -1.85 -5.51
N LEU A 163 -16.27 -2.95 -5.76
CA LEU A 163 -15.23 -3.47 -4.86
C LEU A 163 -14.07 -2.47 -4.62
N SER A 164 -13.70 -1.69 -5.64
CA SER A 164 -12.67 -0.65 -5.51
C SER A 164 -13.14 0.56 -4.70
N HIS A 165 -14.40 0.97 -4.85
CA HIS A 165 -15.00 2.06 -4.07
C HIS A 165 -15.31 1.63 -2.63
N GLU A 166 -15.71 0.37 -2.39
CA GLU A 166 -15.78 -0.24 -1.05
C GLU A 166 -14.41 -0.17 -0.33
N TRP A 167 -13.33 -0.56 -1.01
CA TRP A 167 -11.96 -0.50 -0.45
C TRP A 167 -11.52 0.93 -0.14
N GLN A 168 -11.72 1.86 -1.07
CA GLN A 168 -11.38 3.27 -0.91
C GLN A 168 -12.20 3.93 0.23
N ALA A 169 -13.50 3.63 0.34
CA ALA A 169 -14.34 4.14 1.41
C ALA A 169 -13.94 3.58 2.79
N TYR A 170 -13.55 2.31 2.90
CA TYR A 170 -13.00 1.75 4.15
C TYR A 170 -11.74 2.52 4.60
N ILE A 171 -10.79 2.78 3.70
CA ILE A 171 -9.57 3.54 4.02
C ILE A 171 -9.92 4.98 4.40
N SER A 172 -10.84 5.62 3.66
CA SER A 172 -11.29 6.98 3.93
C SER A 172 -11.92 7.12 5.32
N ARG A 173 -12.71 6.13 5.75
CA ARG A 173 -13.33 6.13 7.10
C ARG A 173 -12.30 5.90 8.22
N THR A 174 -11.19 5.21 7.93
CA THR A 174 -10.23 4.75 8.93
C THR A 174 -8.94 5.57 8.98
N TYR A 175 -8.75 6.56 8.10
CA TYR A 175 -7.56 7.43 8.05
C TYR A 175 -6.24 6.63 7.91
N LYS A 176 -6.32 5.46 7.27
CA LYS A 176 -5.23 4.48 7.11
C LYS A 176 -4.34 4.72 5.89
N LEU A 177 -4.57 5.79 5.13
CA LEU A 177 -3.74 6.19 3.98
C LEU A 177 -2.43 6.82 4.49
N ARG A 178 -1.28 6.45 3.92
CA ARG A 178 0.05 6.84 4.43
C ARG A 178 0.94 7.57 3.42
N LYS A 179 0.87 7.20 2.13
CA LYS A 179 1.65 7.82 1.04
C LYS A 179 0.83 7.84 -0.25
N THR A 180 1.02 8.87 -1.06
CA THR A 180 0.38 9.01 -2.39
C THR A 180 1.42 9.49 -3.40
N PHE A 181 1.38 9.04 -4.65
CA PHE A 181 2.35 9.51 -5.66
C PHE A 181 1.78 9.46 -7.08
N ILE A 182 1.80 10.60 -7.76
CA ILE A 182 1.38 10.71 -9.16
C ILE A 182 2.53 10.26 -10.06
N SER A 183 2.26 9.32 -10.95
CA SER A 183 3.19 8.87 -11.98
C SER A 183 2.54 8.90 -13.36
N VAL A 184 3.36 8.83 -14.42
CA VAL A 184 2.89 8.73 -15.82
C VAL A 184 2.00 7.49 -16.04
N LYS A 185 2.16 6.44 -15.21
CA LYS A 185 1.36 5.20 -15.26
C LYS A 185 -0.01 5.29 -14.60
N GLY A 186 -0.23 6.27 -13.72
CA GLY A 186 -1.32 6.28 -12.75
C GLY A 186 -0.86 6.78 -11.38
N ILE A 187 -1.73 6.67 -10.39
CA ILE A 187 -1.50 7.13 -9.02
C ILE A 187 -1.20 5.91 -8.13
N TYR A 188 -0.06 5.95 -7.45
CA TYR A 188 0.32 4.97 -6.44
C TYR A 188 -0.24 5.39 -5.08
N TYR A 189 -0.86 4.44 -4.40
CA TYR A 189 -1.39 4.60 -3.05
C TYR A 189 -0.73 3.57 -2.12
N GLN A 190 -0.38 3.99 -0.90
CA GLN A 190 0.01 3.08 0.17
C GLN A 190 -0.82 3.35 1.42
N ALA A 191 -1.51 2.31 1.90
CA ALA A 191 -2.25 2.31 3.15
C ALA A 191 -1.69 1.25 4.12
N GLU A 192 -2.03 1.38 5.39
CA GLU A 192 -1.57 0.50 6.46
C GLU A 192 -2.76 -0.11 7.19
N VAL A 193 -2.94 -1.42 7.03
CA VAL A 193 -4.11 -2.16 7.54
C VAL A 193 -3.60 -3.32 8.39
N GLU A 194 -3.93 -3.32 9.69
CA GLU A 194 -3.49 -4.33 10.67
C GLU A 194 -1.95 -4.52 10.68
N GLY A 195 -1.20 -3.41 10.59
CA GLY A 195 0.27 -3.41 10.51
C GLY A 195 0.85 -3.91 9.18
N GLN A 196 0.03 -4.37 8.23
CA GLN A 196 0.46 -4.69 6.87
C GLN A 196 0.35 -3.45 5.98
N LYS A 197 1.47 -3.04 5.41
CA LYS A 197 1.52 -1.99 4.38
C LYS A 197 1.08 -2.60 3.05
N VAL A 198 0.06 -2.01 2.44
CA VAL A 198 -0.58 -2.44 1.19
C VAL A 198 -0.38 -1.32 0.16
N THR A 199 0.18 -1.63 -1.01
CA THR A 199 0.57 -0.65 -2.04
C THR A 199 -0.01 -1.02 -3.39
N TRP A 200 -0.87 -0.16 -3.97
CA TRP A 200 -1.52 -0.44 -5.25
C TRP A 200 -1.42 0.74 -6.22
N LEU A 201 -1.60 0.43 -7.51
CA LEU A 201 -1.61 1.40 -8.60
C LEU A 201 -3.04 1.54 -9.15
N THR A 202 -3.59 2.75 -9.07
CA THR A 202 -4.82 3.12 -9.78
C THR A 202 -4.42 3.78 -11.10
N PRO A 203 -4.89 3.32 -12.28
CA PRO A 203 -4.59 3.98 -13.54
C PRO A 203 -5.26 5.36 -13.62
N HIS A 204 -4.73 6.25 -14.46
CA HIS A 204 -5.45 7.49 -14.80
C HIS A 204 -6.75 7.18 -15.56
N ALA A 205 -7.80 7.95 -15.27
CA ALA A 205 -9.15 7.82 -15.85
C ALA A 205 -9.21 8.33 -17.30
N LEU A 206 -8.40 7.72 -18.18
CA LEU A 206 -8.25 8.04 -19.60
C LEU A 206 -8.73 6.86 -20.45
N GLN A 207 -9.22 7.14 -21.66
CA GLN A 207 -9.67 6.10 -22.58
C GLN A 207 -8.47 5.23 -23.04
N GLN A 208 -8.37 4.01 -22.51
CA GLN A 208 -7.26 3.11 -22.84
C GLN A 208 -7.52 2.33 -24.13
N VAL A 209 -6.50 2.24 -24.98
CA VAL A 209 -6.47 1.38 -26.16
C VAL A 209 -6.05 -0.03 -25.73
N LEU A 210 -6.86 -1.05 -26.04
CA LEU A 210 -6.58 -2.44 -25.68
C LEU A 210 -5.57 -3.07 -26.66
N PRO A 211 -4.35 -3.48 -26.23
CA PRO A 211 -3.39 -4.17 -27.09
C PRO A 211 -3.78 -5.62 -27.36
N VAL A 212 -3.71 -6.03 -28.64
CA VAL A 212 -4.12 -7.37 -29.13
C VAL A 212 -3.20 -8.50 -28.64
N ASP A 213 -1.97 -8.19 -28.22
CA ASP A 213 -0.99 -9.18 -27.75
C ASP A 213 -1.32 -9.80 -26.37
N VAL A 214 -2.33 -9.28 -25.66
CA VAL A 214 -2.66 -9.66 -24.28
C VAL A 214 -3.78 -10.71 -24.24
N ASP A 215 -3.53 -11.86 -23.59
CA ASP A 215 -4.54 -12.90 -23.39
C ASP A 215 -5.52 -12.50 -22.27
N TYR A 216 -6.51 -11.65 -22.60
CA TYR A 216 -7.55 -11.19 -21.68
C TYR A 216 -8.31 -12.33 -21.00
N LYS A 217 -8.39 -13.52 -21.61
CA LYS A 217 -9.04 -14.71 -21.03
C LYS A 217 -8.23 -15.30 -19.88
N ILE A 218 -6.91 -15.11 -19.85
CA ILE A 218 -6.08 -15.38 -18.67
C ILE A 218 -6.36 -14.33 -17.59
N MET A 219 -6.31 -13.04 -17.93
CA MET A 219 -6.51 -11.96 -16.95
C MET A 219 -7.88 -12.02 -16.27
N LEU A 220 -8.96 -12.30 -17.01
CA LEU A 220 -10.30 -12.52 -16.46
C LEU A 220 -10.38 -13.70 -15.47
N THR A 221 -9.51 -14.71 -15.58
CA THR A 221 -9.44 -15.82 -14.61
C THR A 221 -8.61 -15.51 -13.36
N PHE A 222 -7.71 -14.53 -13.42
CA PHE A 222 -7.17 -13.90 -12.22
C PHE A 222 -8.21 -12.94 -11.59
N LEU A 223 -8.95 -12.19 -12.42
CA LEU A 223 -9.92 -11.20 -11.96
C LEU A 223 -11.04 -11.85 -11.16
N GLU A 224 -11.58 -12.97 -11.66
CA GLU A 224 -12.59 -13.76 -10.96
C GLU A 224 -12.13 -14.25 -9.57
N PHE A 225 -10.83 -14.55 -9.40
CA PHE A 225 -10.25 -14.91 -8.10
C PHE A 225 -10.09 -13.67 -7.20
N TYR A 226 -9.58 -12.57 -7.75
CA TYR A 226 -9.36 -11.31 -7.03
C TYR A 226 -10.66 -10.62 -6.62
N GLU A 227 -11.71 -10.66 -7.44
CA GLU A 227 -13.07 -10.20 -7.07
C GLU A 227 -13.58 -10.95 -5.82
N THR A 228 -13.44 -12.28 -5.79
CA THR A 228 -13.83 -13.07 -4.61
C THR A 228 -12.91 -12.81 -3.40
N LEU A 229 -11.60 -12.64 -3.60
CA LEU A 229 -10.65 -12.34 -2.53
C LEU A 229 -10.95 -10.99 -1.88
N LEU A 230 -11.09 -9.94 -2.69
CA LEU A 230 -11.42 -8.60 -2.24
C LEU A 230 -12.81 -8.53 -1.61
N GLY A 231 -13.79 -9.32 -2.09
CA GLY A 231 -15.09 -9.48 -1.44
C GLY A 231 -14.99 -10.06 -0.02
N PHE A 232 -14.15 -11.09 0.20
CA PHE A 232 -13.89 -11.62 1.55
C PHE A 232 -13.13 -10.62 2.44
N VAL A 233 -12.18 -9.86 1.87
CA VAL A 233 -11.43 -8.84 2.60
C VAL A 233 -12.34 -7.68 3.01
N ASN A 234 -13.11 -7.12 2.07
CA ASN A 234 -14.08 -6.06 2.35
C ASN A 234 -15.13 -6.51 3.38
N PHE A 235 -15.64 -7.75 3.30
CA PHE A 235 -16.57 -8.29 4.32
C PHE A 235 -15.97 -8.25 5.73
N GLN A 236 -14.74 -8.76 5.91
CA GLN A 236 -14.05 -8.77 7.21
C GLN A 236 -13.76 -7.35 7.73
N LEU A 237 -13.31 -6.46 6.84
CA LEU A 237 -12.96 -5.08 7.17
C LEU A 237 -14.20 -4.23 7.51
N TYR A 238 -15.31 -4.38 6.78
CA TYR A 238 -16.57 -3.69 7.13
C TYR A 238 -17.15 -4.22 8.44
N HIS A 239 -17.02 -5.52 8.71
CA HIS A 239 -17.38 -6.11 10.01
C HIS A 239 -16.53 -5.55 11.16
N SER A 240 -15.24 -5.23 10.94
CA SER A 240 -14.38 -4.60 11.96
C SER A 240 -14.78 -3.16 12.32
N ILE A 241 -15.58 -2.47 11.48
CA ILE A 241 -16.19 -1.16 11.78
C ILE A 241 -17.68 -1.32 12.20
N ASN A 242 -18.15 -2.56 12.41
CA ASN A 242 -19.56 -2.88 12.67
C ASN A 242 -20.54 -2.41 11.56
N VAL A 243 -20.06 -2.22 10.32
CA VAL A 243 -20.91 -1.82 9.19
C VAL A 243 -21.42 -3.07 8.46
N LYS A 244 -22.73 -3.19 8.29
CA LYS A 244 -23.34 -4.29 7.52
C LYS A 244 -22.88 -4.26 6.06
N TYR A 245 -22.19 -5.32 5.65
CA TYR A 245 -21.75 -5.59 4.27
C TYR A 245 -22.80 -6.44 3.49
N PRO A 246 -22.98 -6.22 2.17
CA PRO A 246 -22.48 -5.09 1.40
C PRO A 246 -23.15 -3.76 1.83
N PRO A 247 -22.47 -2.62 1.68
CA PRO A 247 -23.09 -1.31 1.89
C PRO A 247 -24.23 -1.11 0.89
N ILE A 248 -25.32 -0.47 1.35
CA ILE A 248 -26.46 -0.12 0.50
C ILE A 248 -26.20 1.28 -0.04
N LEU A 249 -26.16 1.45 -1.36
CA LEU A 249 -25.84 2.75 -1.97
C LEU A 249 -27.13 3.54 -2.26
N ASP A 250 -27.02 4.87 -2.26
CA ASP A 250 -28.05 5.74 -2.82
C ASP A 250 -27.94 5.72 -4.35
N ALA A 251 -28.93 5.12 -5.01
CA ALA A 251 -28.99 4.99 -6.46
C ALA A 251 -28.91 6.34 -7.20
N ARG A 252 -29.29 7.46 -6.55
CA ARG A 252 -29.14 8.81 -7.14
C ARG A 252 -27.67 9.23 -7.18
N LEU A 253 -26.89 8.92 -6.15
CA LEU A 253 -25.46 9.26 -6.11
C LEU A 253 -24.62 8.29 -6.96
N GLU A 254 -25.03 7.02 -7.04
CA GLU A 254 -24.47 6.03 -7.99
C GLU A 254 -24.71 6.46 -9.45
N ALA A 255 -25.90 6.95 -9.80
CA ALA A 255 -26.20 7.47 -11.14
C ALA A 255 -25.38 8.72 -11.51
N LEU A 256 -24.93 9.50 -10.53
CA LEU A 256 -24.02 10.64 -10.70
C LEU A 256 -22.52 10.23 -10.67
N ALA A 257 -22.25 8.93 -10.56
CA ALA A 257 -20.92 8.34 -10.37
C ALA A 257 -20.15 9.03 -9.22
N ALA A 258 -20.84 9.27 -8.11
CA ALA A 258 -20.33 9.83 -6.86
C ALA A 258 -20.25 8.73 -5.76
N ASP A 259 -20.06 7.48 -6.17
CA ASP A 259 -20.10 6.25 -5.37
C ASP A 259 -19.33 6.40 -4.05
N LEU A 260 -18.09 6.89 -4.09
CA LEU A 260 -17.25 7.11 -2.90
C LEU A 260 -17.91 8.00 -1.84
N TYR A 261 -18.56 9.08 -2.27
CA TYR A 261 -19.27 9.99 -1.38
C TYR A 261 -20.54 9.33 -0.82
N ALA A 262 -21.27 8.58 -1.66
CA ALA A 262 -22.41 7.79 -1.21
C ALA A 262 -22.02 6.75 -0.15
N LEU A 263 -20.93 6.01 -0.38
CA LEU A 263 -20.41 5.04 0.59
C LEU A 263 -20.00 5.70 1.90
N SER A 264 -19.25 6.83 1.88
CA SER A 264 -18.90 7.55 3.11
C SER A 264 -20.15 7.93 3.89
N ARG A 265 -21.11 8.62 3.23
CA ARG A 265 -22.36 9.07 3.86
C ARG A 265 -23.14 7.92 4.52
N VAL A 266 -23.20 6.74 3.89
CA VAL A 266 -23.89 5.55 4.41
C VAL A 266 -23.15 4.92 5.61
N ILE A 267 -21.82 4.94 5.59
CA ILE A 267 -20.98 4.48 6.71
C ILE A 267 -21.14 5.44 7.91
N ASP A 268 -21.08 6.75 7.65
CA ASP A 268 -21.20 7.80 8.66
C ASP A 268 -22.61 7.84 9.28
N SER A 269 -23.67 7.72 8.47
CA SER A 269 -25.06 7.75 8.97
C SER A 269 -25.45 6.53 9.82
N ARG A 270 -24.78 5.38 9.65
CA ARG A 270 -24.98 4.23 10.56
C ARG A 270 -24.24 4.41 11.89
N ALA A 271 -23.11 5.11 11.89
CA ALA A 271 -22.36 5.40 13.12
C ALA A 271 -23.12 6.34 14.07
N SER A 272 -24.01 7.21 13.57
CA SER A 272 -24.91 7.99 14.42
C SER A 272 -26.08 7.15 14.97
N ILE A 273 -26.75 6.35 14.13
CA ILE A 273 -27.90 5.52 14.54
C ILE A 273 -27.51 4.54 15.67
N VAL A 274 -26.36 3.88 15.56
CA VAL A 274 -25.88 2.93 16.59
C VAL A 274 -25.55 3.64 17.92
N LYS A 275 -25.19 4.93 17.90
CA LYS A 275 -25.07 5.73 19.14
C LYS A 275 -26.45 6.08 19.73
N SER A 276 -27.46 6.32 18.90
CA SER A 276 -28.83 6.62 19.35
C SER A 276 -29.48 5.42 20.08
N GLU A 277 -29.39 4.22 19.50
CA GLU A 277 -29.96 3.00 20.08
C GLU A 277 -29.29 2.61 21.42
N ALA A 278 -28.00 2.91 21.59
CA ALA A 278 -27.25 2.59 22.81
C ALA A 278 -27.63 3.44 24.05
N THR A 279 -28.50 4.45 23.90
CA THR A 279 -28.86 5.40 24.98
C THR A 279 -30.28 5.16 25.54
N VAL A 280 -31.05 4.20 25.00
CA VAL A 280 -32.45 3.95 25.41
C VAL A 280 -32.58 2.58 26.05
N LEU A 281 -32.68 2.54 27.38
CA LEU A 281 -33.15 1.37 28.11
C LEU A 281 -34.67 1.23 27.93
N PRO A 282 -35.20 0.08 27.45
CA PRO A 282 -36.64 -0.11 27.31
C PRO A 282 -37.26 -0.61 28.61
N GLU A 283 -37.97 0.28 29.33
CA GLU A 283 -38.96 -0.17 30.32
C GLU A 283 -40.18 -0.80 29.63
N SER A 284 -40.86 -1.72 30.33
CA SER A 284 -41.76 -2.70 29.72
C SER A 284 -43.23 -2.26 29.63
N GLY A 285 -43.86 -2.53 28.48
CA GLY A 285 -45.29 -2.30 28.25
C GLY A 285 -45.91 -3.31 27.27
N GLN A 286 -47.04 -3.89 27.68
CA GLN A 286 -47.93 -4.77 26.90
C GLN A 286 -48.85 -3.92 25.98
N SER A 287 -49.54 -4.39 24.93
CA SER A 287 -49.54 -5.61 24.10
C SER A 287 -50.63 -5.44 23.01
N GLY A 288 -50.53 -6.06 21.82
CA GLY A 288 -51.69 -6.16 20.91
C GLY A 288 -51.39 -6.36 19.42
N ASP A 289 -52.25 -7.15 18.78
CA ASP A 289 -52.57 -7.34 17.35
C ASP A 289 -51.48 -7.36 16.24
N GLN A 290 -51.54 -8.44 15.44
CA GLN A 290 -50.73 -8.68 14.25
C GLN A 290 -51.61 -8.71 12.98
N GLN A 291 -51.72 -7.58 12.26
CA GLN A 291 -52.04 -7.54 10.82
C GLN A 291 -51.90 -6.10 10.29
N GLY A 292 -50.86 -5.82 9.48
CA GLY A 292 -50.63 -4.49 8.86
C GLY A 292 -49.16 -4.07 8.66
N ALA A 293 -48.20 -4.77 9.29
CA ALA A 293 -46.81 -4.30 9.45
C ALA A 293 -45.97 -4.10 8.16
N VAL A 294 -46.44 -4.50 6.97
CA VAL A 294 -45.68 -4.37 5.71
C VAL A 294 -45.85 -2.98 5.09
N GLU A 295 -47.08 -2.56 4.82
CA GLU A 295 -47.36 -1.23 4.24
C GLU A 295 -46.95 -0.11 5.20
N GLU A 296 -47.16 -0.31 6.51
CA GLU A 296 -46.79 0.69 7.52
C GLU A 296 -45.26 0.83 7.70
N SER A 297 -44.46 -0.19 7.34
CA SER A 297 -43.00 -0.09 7.36
C SER A 297 -42.42 0.52 6.08
N GLU A 298 -43.04 0.28 4.91
CA GLU A 298 -42.70 1.02 3.69
C GLU A 298 -43.09 2.51 3.79
N LEU A 299 -44.27 2.81 4.35
CA LEU A 299 -44.68 4.20 4.63
C LEU A 299 -43.76 4.87 5.66
N ARG A 300 -43.35 4.20 6.74
CA ARG A 300 -42.34 4.75 7.66
C ARG A 300 -40.97 4.95 7.00
N LEU A 301 -40.54 4.08 6.10
CA LEU A 301 -39.31 4.27 5.31
C LEU A 301 -39.40 5.49 4.39
N ALA A 302 -40.53 5.69 3.71
CA ALA A 302 -40.77 6.89 2.89
C ALA A 302 -40.84 8.16 3.76
N GLN A 303 -41.50 8.10 4.92
CA GLN A 303 -41.58 9.21 5.87
C GLN A 303 -40.18 9.60 6.39
N LEU A 304 -39.33 8.61 6.70
CA LEU A 304 -37.93 8.83 7.12
C LEU A 304 -37.07 9.40 6.00
N GLN A 305 -37.23 8.96 4.75
CA GLN A 305 -36.59 9.59 3.59
C GLN A 305 -37.01 11.07 3.44
N HIS A 306 -38.26 11.38 3.77
CA HIS A 306 -38.80 12.74 3.73
C HIS A 306 -38.46 13.61 4.96
N GLN A 307 -37.85 13.03 6.00
CA GLN A 307 -37.41 13.69 7.23
C GLN A 307 -35.88 13.86 7.34
N LEU A 308 -35.10 13.38 6.35
CA LEU A 308 -33.69 13.74 6.23
C LEU A 308 -33.56 15.25 5.97
N PRO A 309 -32.84 16.02 6.81
CA PRO A 309 -32.78 17.47 6.67
C PRO A 309 -32.28 17.92 5.29
N SER A 310 -33.08 18.77 4.64
CA SER A 310 -32.72 19.39 3.37
C SER A 310 -31.61 20.42 3.57
N ASN A 311 -30.40 20.07 3.17
CA ASN A 311 -29.33 21.01 2.82
C ASN A 311 -28.75 21.84 3.99
N GLU A 312 -28.45 21.18 5.12
CA GLU A 312 -27.82 21.74 6.32
C GLU A 312 -26.31 21.40 6.42
N PRO A 313 -25.39 22.29 6.00
CA PRO A 313 -23.94 22.08 6.13
C PRO A 313 -23.39 22.30 7.56
N GLY A 314 -24.25 22.57 8.56
CA GLY A 314 -23.86 22.83 9.95
C GLY A 314 -23.77 21.60 10.86
N ALA A 315 -24.51 20.52 10.56
CA ALA A 315 -24.63 19.34 11.44
C ALA A 315 -23.33 18.54 11.67
N LEU A 316 -22.27 18.85 10.93
CA LEU A 316 -20.94 18.23 11.06
C LEU A 316 -20.13 18.77 12.25
N MET A 317 -20.51 19.91 12.84
CA MET A 317 -19.65 20.66 13.76
C MET A 317 -19.83 20.30 15.25
N HIS A 318 -20.95 19.68 15.65
CA HIS A 318 -21.31 19.50 17.06
C HIS A 318 -21.22 18.04 17.59
N LEU A 319 -20.44 17.18 16.92
CA LEU A 319 -20.09 15.81 17.37
C LEU A 319 -18.57 15.58 17.34
N VAL A 320 -17.80 16.66 17.50
CA VAL A 320 -16.32 16.66 17.51
C VAL A 320 -15.77 16.44 18.92
N GLU A 321 -16.58 16.68 19.95
CA GLU A 321 -16.27 16.37 21.34
C GLU A 321 -16.79 14.98 21.74
N GLU A 322 -15.93 14.26 22.46
CA GLU A 322 -16.16 13.02 23.22
C GLU A 322 -16.83 11.81 22.56
N ALA A 323 -16.00 10.78 22.34
CA ALA A 323 -16.12 9.57 23.15
C ALA A 323 -14.73 8.92 23.28
N ALA A 324 -14.21 8.80 24.51
CA ALA A 324 -12.89 8.24 24.80
C ALA A 324 -12.84 6.72 24.54
N ARG A 325 -12.59 6.34 23.28
CA ARG A 325 -12.34 4.96 22.81
C ARG A 325 -11.41 4.98 21.58
N SER A 326 -10.21 5.53 21.72
CA SER A 326 -9.20 5.58 20.63
C SER A 326 -7.76 5.45 21.15
N ASP A 327 -7.57 4.65 22.19
CA ASP A 327 -6.24 4.39 22.79
C ASP A 327 -5.45 3.32 22.01
N GLU A 328 -6.11 2.61 21.08
CA GLU A 328 -5.50 1.66 20.14
C GLU A 328 -5.16 2.27 18.76
N ASP A 329 -5.57 3.51 18.47
CA ASP A 329 -5.25 4.19 17.21
C ASP A 329 -3.78 4.66 17.18
N ASP A 330 -3.01 4.19 16.20
CA ASP A 330 -1.60 4.60 15.97
C ASP A 330 -1.44 6.13 15.94
N ALA A 331 -0.32 6.63 16.46
CA ALA A 331 0.02 8.05 16.40
C ALA A 331 0.01 8.60 14.94
N GLU A 332 0.49 7.81 13.97
CA GLU A 332 0.44 8.19 12.54
C GLU A 332 -1.00 8.34 12.03
N THR A 333 -1.94 7.52 12.50
CA THR A 333 -3.37 7.62 12.14
C THR A 333 -3.99 8.88 12.73
N LYS A 334 -3.57 9.28 13.94
CA LYS A 334 -3.98 10.53 14.59
C LYS A 334 -3.45 11.76 13.83
N GLU A 335 -2.19 11.76 13.39
CA GLU A 335 -1.63 12.78 12.47
C GLU A 335 -2.42 12.88 11.16
N CYS A 336 -2.68 11.74 10.50
CA CYS A 336 -3.38 11.72 9.21
C CYS A 336 -4.82 12.25 9.33
N LYS A 337 -5.51 11.96 10.44
CA LYS A 337 -6.89 12.39 10.72
C LYS A 337 -7.03 13.90 11.00
N THR A 338 -5.97 14.58 11.45
CA THR A 338 -6.00 16.02 11.74
C THR A 338 -5.53 16.89 10.59
N LEU A 339 -4.75 16.35 9.64
CA LEU A 339 -4.06 17.09 8.58
C LEU A 339 -4.91 18.13 7.82
N PHE A 340 -6.14 17.78 7.43
CA PHE A 340 -7.06 18.72 6.76
C PHE A 340 -8.32 19.03 7.59
N LYS A 341 -8.32 18.79 8.91
CA LYS A 341 -9.47 19.03 9.79
C LYS A 341 -9.90 20.50 9.72
N GLY A 342 -11.14 20.73 9.30
CA GLY A 342 -11.72 22.07 9.16
C GLY A 342 -11.49 22.76 7.80
N LEU A 343 -10.66 22.18 6.91
CA LEU A 343 -10.52 22.71 5.56
C LEU A 343 -11.67 22.23 4.66
N LYS A 344 -12.36 23.19 4.03
CA LYS A 344 -13.32 22.96 2.94
C LYS A 344 -12.62 23.20 1.60
N LEU A 345 -12.46 22.14 0.82
CA LEU A 345 -11.78 22.15 -0.48
C LEU A 345 -12.80 22.00 -1.62
N PHE A 346 -12.73 22.87 -2.63
CA PHE A 346 -13.59 22.80 -3.82
C PHE A 346 -12.83 22.37 -5.07
N LEU A 347 -13.35 21.36 -5.78
CA LEU A 347 -12.75 20.81 -7.00
C LEU A 347 -13.42 21.39 -8.25
N SER A 348 -12.63 22.09 -9.07
CA SER A 348 -13.06 22.60 -10.38
C SER A 348 -13.10 21.48 -11.43
N ARG A 349 -13.97 21.58 -12.43
CA ARG A 349 -14.31 20.50 -13.39
C ARG A 349 -13.16 19.81 -14.13
N GLU A 350 -12.00 20.45 -14.32
CA GLU A 350 -10.83 19.82 -14.98
C GLU A 350 -10.04 18.87 -14.09
N VAL A 351 -10.16 19.01 -12.77
CA VAL A 351 -9.35 18.28 -11.79
C VAL A 351 -9.84 16.82 -11.70
N PRO A 352 -8.96 15.81 -11.62
CA PRO A 352 -9.35 14.39 -11.57
C PRO A 352 -10.12 14.02 -10.28
N ARG A 353 -11.44 14.23 -10.33
CA ARG A 353 -12.39 14.13 -9.20
C ARG A 353 -12.21 12.89 -8.34
N GLU A 354 -12.08 11.72 -8.95
CA GLU A 354 -12.08 10.41 -8.26
C GLU A 354 -10.88 10.26 -7.33
N SER A 355 -9.71 10.74 -7.76
CA SER A 355 -8.49 10.69 -6.96
C SER A 355 -8.55 11.58 -5.73
N LEU A 356 -9.05 12.82 -5.86
CA LEU A 356 -9.15 13.77 -4.75
C LEU A 356 -10.36 13.53 -3.85
N LEU A 357 -11.46 12.99 -4.38
CA LEU A 357 -12.63 12.57 -3.61
C LEU A 357 -12.32 11.38 -2.68
N PHE A 358 -11.40 10.48 -3.07
CA PHE A 358 -10.84 9.48 -2.17
C PHE A 358 -9.85 10.09 -1.18
N ILE A 359 -8.91 10.92 -1.66
CA ILE A 359 -7.80 11.41 -0.84
C ILE A 359 -8.23 12.38 0.27
N ILE A 360 -9.01 13.42 -0.07
CA ILE A 360 -9.25 14.54 0.87
C ILE A 360 -9.98 14.09 2.15
N PRO A 361 -11.06 13.28 2.08
CA PRO A 361 -11.74 12.81 3.28
C PRO A 361 -10.91 11.78 4.06
N ALA A 362 -10.01 11.03 3.41
CA ALA A 362 -9.07 10.13 4.08
C ALA A 362 -8.02 10.84 4.97
N PHE A 363 -7.95 12.18 4.89
CA PHE A 363 -7.14 13.05 5.76
C PHE A 363 -7.99 14.09 6.54
N GLY A 364 -9.29 13.83 6.68
CA GLY A 364 -10.22 14.64 7.51
C GLY A 364 -10.71 15.95 6.89
N GLY A 365 -10.43 16.21 5.62
CA GLY A 365 -10.91 17.39 4.90
C GLY A 365 -12.30 17.20 4.29
N VAL A 366 -13.05 18.28 4.15
CA VAL A 366 -14.38 18.26 3.49
C VAL A 366 -14.22 18.67 2.04
N VAL A 367 -14.68 17.84 1.11
CA VAL A 367 -14.55 18.05 -0.34
C VAL A 367 -15.90 18.28 -1.01
N SER A 368 -15.94 19.19 -2.00
CA SER A 368 -17.05 19.34 -2.95
C SER A 368 -16.51 19.52 -4.37
N TRP A 369 -17.36 19.38 -5.37
CA TRP A 369 -17.01 19.46 -6.78
C TRP A 369 -18.03 20.28 -7.60
N GLU A 370 -17.61 20.74 -8.77
CA GLU A 370 -18.48 21.37 -9.75
C GLU A 370 -19.39 20.32 -10.42
N GLY A 371 -20.63 20.15 -9.92
CA GLY A 371 -21.63 19.27 -10.54
C GLY A 371 -22.83 18.95 -9.65
N GLU A 372 -23.78 18.17 -10.18
CA GLU A 372 -24.88 17.63 -9.36
C GLU A 372 -24.37 16.59 -8.33
N GLY A 373 -25.08 16.46 -7.22
CA GLY A 373 -24.72 15.58 -6.10
C GLY A 373 -23.62 16.12 -5.18
N ALA A 374 -23.05 17.29 -5.49
CA ALA A 374 -22.02 17.95 -4.71
C ALA A 374 -22.53 18.44 -3.32
N PRO A 375 -21.73 18.35 -2.23
CA PRO A 375 -22.16 18.76 -0.89
C PRO A 375 -22.37 20.26 -0.69
N PHE A 376 -21.63 21.12 -1.41
CA PHE A 376 -21.76 22.57 -1.37
C PHE A 376 -21.35 23.23 -2.70
N ASN A 377 -22.05 24.30 -3.07
CA ASN A 377 -21.87 24.99 -4.35
C ASN A 377 -20.65 25.91 -4.38
N GLU A 378 -20.15 26.27 -5.58
CA GLU A 378 -19.01 27.19 -5.75
C GLU A 378 -19.24 28.57 -5.07
N SER A 379 -20.49 28.97 -4.83
CA SER A 379 -20.83 30.25 -4.16
C SER A 379 -20.66 30.25 -2.64
N ASP A 380 -20.37 29.11 -1.98
CA ASP A 380 -20.26 29.02 -0.51
C ASP A 380 -19.02 29.79 0.01
N GLN A 381 -19.24 30.79 0.87
CA GLN A 381 -18.16 31.61 1.44
C GLN A 381 -17.25 30.85 2.41
N SER A 382 -17.68 29.69 2.93
CA SER A 382 -16.91 28.87 3.86
C SER A 382 -15.87 27.94 3.20
N ILE A 383 -15.78 27.94 1.87
CA ILE A 383 -14.71 27.28 1.11
C ILE A 383 -13.38 28.00 1.40
N THR A 384 -12.34 27.27 1.81
CA THR A 384 -11.02 27.85 2.13
C THR A 384 -10.06 27.82 0.94
N HIS A 385 -9.99 26.69 0.24
CA HIS A 385 -9.15 26.54 -0.95
C HIS A 385 -9.95 26.02 -2.14
N GLN A 386 -9.66 26.54 -3.33
CA GLN A 386 -10.27 26.11 -4.59
C GLN A 386 -9.18 25.53 -5.49
N ILE A 387 -9.30 24.25 -5.82
CA ILE A 387 -8.32 23.49 -6.61
C ILE A 387 -8.64 23.67 -8.09
N VAL A 388 -7.66 24.14 -8.86
CA VAL A 388 -7.81 24.50 -10.28
C VAL A 388 -6.57 24.03 -11.06
N ASP A 389 -6.80 23.39 -12.22
CA ASP A 389 -5.74 22.97 -13.14
C ASP A 389 -5.83 23.76 -14.46
N ARG A 390 -5.63 25.09 -14.36
CA ARG A 390 -5.63 26.04 -15.48
C ARG A 390 -4.40 26.95 -15.40
N PRO A 391 -3.94 27.53 -16.52
CA PRO A 391 -2.95 28.62 -16.48
C PRO A 391 -3.54 29.91 -15.87
N THR A 392 -4.84 30.14 -16.02
CA THR A 392 -5.55 31.34 -15.55
C THR A 392 -6.95 31.03 -15.06
N GLN A 393 -7.27 31.44 -13.84
CA GLN A 393 -8.63 31.41 -13.28
C GLN A 393 -9.28 32.80 -13.38
N GLY A 394 -10.43 32.89 -14.07
CA GLY A 394 -11.10 34.14 -14.42
C GLY A 394 -12.04 34.72 -13.34
N ARG A 395 -12.75 33.85 -12.59
CA ARG A 395 -13.49 34.26 -11.38
C ARG A 395 -12.68 33.85 -10.16
N ARG A 396 -12.30 34.81 -9.33
CA ARG A 396 -11.54 34.61 -8.09
C ARG A 396 -12.27 35.26 -6.92
N PHE A 397 -12.48 34.52 -5.85
CA PHE A 397 -12.95 35.05 -4.57
C PHE A 397 -11.73 35.42 -3.70
N LEU A 398 -11.72 36.63 -3.15
CA LEU A 398 -10.59 37.14 -2.34
C LEU A 398 -10.40 36.38 -1.01
N SER A 399 -11.44 35.67 -0.54
CA SER A 399 -11.41 34.85 0.67
C SER A 399 -10.91 33.40 0.44
N ARG A 400 -10.38 33.08 -0.74
CA ARG A 400 -9.99 31.72 -1.14
C ARG A 400 -8.60 31.64 -1.73
N GLU A 401 -7.90 30.58 -1.38
CA GLU A 401 -6.61 30.26 -1.98
C GLU A 401 -6.78 29.37 -3.22
N TYR A 402 -6.15 29.77 -4.33
CA TYR A 402 -6.27 29.11 -5.63
C TYR A 402 -5.02 28.29 -5.92
N VAL A 403 -5.10 26.98 -5.68
CA VAL A 403 -3.95 26.06 -5.69
C VAL A 403 -4.08 24.97 -6.77
N GLN A 404 -2.92 24.50 -7.25
CA GLN A 404 -2.83 23.38 -8.19
C GLN A 404 -3.05 22.03 -7.47
N PRO A 405 -3.56 21.00 -8.18
CA PRO A 405 -3.86 19.69 -7.56
C PRO A 405 -2.68 19.04 -6.85
N GLN A 406 -1.45 19.26 -7.33
CA GLN A 406 -0.23 18.68 -6.77
C GLN A 406 -0.02 19.01 -5.28
N TRP A 407 -0.44 20.19 -4.84
CA TRP A 407 -0.32 20.65 -3.45
C TRP A 407 -0.89 19.64 -2.45
N VAL A 408 -2.05 19.04 -2.74
CA VAL A 408 -2.69 18.05 -1.86
C VAL A 408 -1.80 16.83 -1.67
N PHE A 409 -1.21 16.31 -2.75
CA PHE A 409 -0.36 15.11 -2.73
C PHE A 409 0.97 15.37 -1.99
N ASP A 410 1.57 16.54 -2.20
CA ASP A 410 2.81 16.92 -1.52
C ASP A 410 2.59 17.22 -0.03
N CYS A 411 1.50 17.89 0.36
CA CYS A 411 1.10 18.07 1.76
C CYS A 411 0.95 16.73 2.50
N ILE A 412 0.31 15.74 1.87
CA ILE A 412 0.12 14.39 2.42
C ILE A 412 1.45 13.68 2.63
N ASN A 413 2.32 13.70 1.61
CA ASN A 413 3.64 13.05 1.71
C ASN A 413 4.55 13.75 2.72
N ALA A 414 4.39 15.06 2.91
CA ALA A 414 5.09 15.84 3.92
C ALA A 414 4.46 15.72 5.33
N ARG A 415 3.23 15.21 5.46
CA ARG A 415 2.40 15.23 6.69
C ARG A 415 2.23 16.62 7.32
N ILE A 416 2.32 17.68 6.51
CA ILE A 416 2.14 19.06 6.94
C ILE A 416 1.40 19.84 5.84
N ILE A 417 0.67 20.88 6.23
CA ILE A 417 0.12 21.84 5.28
C ILE A 417 1.30 22.66 4.74
N LEU A 418 1.61 22.52 3.45
CA LEU A 418 2.70 23.25 2.79
C LEU A 418 2.24 24.67 2.40
N PRO A 419 3.15 25.67 2.38
CA PRO A 419 2.86 26.99 1.84
C PRO A 419 2.32 26.93 0.41
N THR A 420 1.29 27.74 0.13
CA THR A 420 0.54 27.73 -1.14
C THR A 420 1.18 28.58 -2.24
N GLU A 421 2.13 29.45 -1.90
CA GLU A 421 2.76 30.43 -2.81
C GLU A 421 3.40 29.81 -4.06
N ASP A 422 4.08 28.66 -3.92
CA ASP A 422 4.70 27.94 -5.04
C ASP A 422 3.68 27.15 -5.88
N TYR A 423 2.50 26.89 -5.31
CA TYR A 423 1.44 26.07 -5.91
C TYR A 423 0.29 26.89 -6.51
N PHE A 424 0.39 28.23 -6.54
CA PHE A 424 -0.65 29.08 -7.10
C PHE A 424 -0.90 28.81 -8.60
N VAL A 425 -2.16 28.95 -9.00
CA VAL A 425 -2.64 28.84 -10.39
C VAL A 425 -1.82 29.73 -11.33
N GLY A 426 -1.10 29.11 -12.27
CA GLY A 426 -0.25 29.77 -13.27
C GLY A 426 1.25 29.86 -12.94
N ARG A 427 1.69 29.42 -11.75
CA ARG A 427 3.12 29.19 -11.45
C ARG A 427 3.57 27.78 -11.86
N VAL A 428 4.88 27.58 -12.02
CA VAL A 428 5.45 26.23 -12.17
C VAL A 428 5.61 25.64 -10.76
N PRO A 429 4.94 24.52 -10.42
CA PRO A 429 5.00 23.95 -9.08
C PRO A 429 6.37 23.32 -8.77
N PRO A 430 6.68 23.07 -7.48
CA PRO A 430 7.89 22.34 -7.08
C PRO A 430 7.95 20.92 -7.69
N PRO A 431 9.14 20.28 -7.76
CA PRO A 431 9.25 18.92 -8.28
C PRO A 431 8.54 17.90 -7.35
N HIS A 432 7.48 17.26 -7.83
CA HIS A 432 6.77 16.20 -7.09
C HIS A 432 7.72 15.04 -6.76
N LEU A 433 7.98 14.81 -5.47
CA LEU A 433 8.94 13.81 -4.99
C LEU A 433 8.26 12.47 -4.71
N SER A 434 8.93 11.37 -5.05
CA SER A 434 8.42 10.03 -4.74
C SER A 434 8.67 9.68 -3.25
N PRO A 435 7.63 9.45 -2.44
CA PRO A 435 7.78 9.06 -1.04
C PRO A 435 8.19 7.58 -0.88
N PHE A 436 8.44 6.88 -1.99
CA PHE A 436 8.88 5.48 -2.06
C PHE A 436 10.39 5.33 -2.32
N VAL A 437 11.15 6.43 -2.40
CA VAL A 437 12.58 6.43 -2.71
C VAL A 437 13.39 6.85 -1.48
N ASP A 438 14.25 5.96 -1.00
CA ASP A 438 15.20 6.24 0.07
C ASP A 438 16.38 7.06 -0.50
N ASN A 439 16.22 8.39 -0.57
CA ASN A 439 17.19 9.33 -1.13
C ASN A 439 18.63 9.13 -0.58
N GLU A 440 18.73 8.79 0.70
CA GLU A 440 19.99 8.52 1.41
C GLU A 440 20.66 7.20 0.96
N ALA A 441 19.87 6.20 0.54
CA ALA A 441 20.37 4.94 -0.02
C ALA A 441 20.71 5.05 -1.52
N GLU A 442 20.02 5.93 -2.26
CA GLU A 442 20.37 6.28 -3.65
C GLU A 442 21.63 7.15 -3.71
N GLY A 443 21.89 7.95 -2.68
CA GLY A 443 23.06 8.82 -2.56
C GLY A 443 22.89 10.19 -3.21
N TYR A 444 21.65 10.67 -3.36
CA TYR A 444 21.32 12.03 -3.80
C TYR A 444 20.04 12.48 -3.10
N VAL A 445 20.09 13.63 -2.44
CA VAL A 445 18.92 14.28 -1.82
C VAL A 445 18.55 15.48 -2.69
N PRO A 446 17.36 15.50 -3.31
CA PRO A 446 16.90 16.69 -4.03
C PRO A 446 16.76 17.88 -3.08
N GLU A 447 17.13 19.07 -3.53
CA GLU A 447 17.05 20.32 -2.75
C GLU A 447 15.66 20.58 -2.15
N TYR A 448 14.59 20.26 -2.88
CA TYR A 448 13.22 20.38 -2.37
C TYR A 448 12.91 19.38 -1.22
N ALA A 449 13.58 18.22 -1.17
CA ALA A 449 13.47 17.28 -0.06
C ALA A 449 14.11 17.83 1.22
N GLU A 450 15.20 18.60 1.11
CA GLU A 450 15.75 19.35 2.25
C GLU A 450 14.78 20.45 2.70
N THR A 451 14.18 21.19 1.77
CA THR A 451 13.17 22.21 2.09
C THR A 451 11.99 21.60 2.84
N ILE A 452 11.46 20.46 2.40
CA ILE A 452 10.40 19.73 3.12
C ILE A 452 10.89 19.28 4.50
N LYS A 453 12.09 18.68 4.64
CA LYS A 453 12.64 18.32 5.96
C LYS A 453 12.73 19.53 6.89
N ARG A 454 13.19 20.69 6.41
CA ARG A 454 13.26 21.95 7.20
C ARG A 454 11.87 22.46 7.61
N LEU A 455 10.86 22.35 6.74
CA LEU A 455 9.47 22.70 7.07
C LEU A 455 8.85 21.73 8.08
N GLN A 456 9.13 20.43 7.97
CA GLN A 456 8.73 19.42 8.95
C GLN A 456 9.38 19.66 10.32
N ASP A 457 10.68 19.98 10.35
CA ASP A 457 11.39 20.35 11.58
C ASP A 457 10.86 21.64 12.19
N ALA A 458 10.46 22.62 11.38
CA ALA A 458 9.83 23.85 11.84
C ALA A 458 8.44 23.57 12.44
N ALA A 459 7.59 22.81 11.75
CA ALA A 459 6.27 22.41 12.27
C ALA A 459 6.38 21.65 13.60
N LYS A 460 7.31 20.69 13.70
CA LYS A 460 7.57 19.95 14.95
C LYS A 460 8.08 20.84 16.08
N LYS A 461 8.87 21.88 15.78
CA LYS A 461 9.32 22.87 16.77
C LYS A 461 8.22 23.85 17.22
N VAL A 462 7.14 24.00 16.46
CA VAL A 462 5.95 24.76 16.87
C VAL A 462 5.01 23.92 17.75
N VAL A 463 5.04 22.59 17.61
CA VAL A 463 4.27 21.64 18.44
C VAL A 463 4.96 21.34 19.78
N LEU A 464 6.28 21.58 19.91
CA LEU A 464 6.98 21.55 21.19
C LEU A 464 6.83 22.91 21.89
N PRO A 465 6.33 22.97 23.14
CA PRO A 465 6.26 24.22 23.90
C PRO A 465 7.64 24.89 24.03
N MET A 466 7.68 26.23 23.97
CA MET A 466 8.88 26.95 24.34
C MET A 466 9.12 26.82 25.86
N PRO A 467 10.39 26.71 26.33
CA PRO A 467 10.67 26.53 27.76
C PRO A 467 10.14 27.69 28.63
N GLY A 468 8.97 27.50 29.22
CA GLY A 468 8.29 28.45 30.08
C GLY A 468 7.42 29.47 29.32
N VAL A 469 6.19 29.08 28.96
CA VAL A 469 4.94 29.48 29.64
C VAL A 469 3.84 28.55 29.10
N ASP A 470 3.47 27.55 29.90
CA ASP A 470 2.18 26.87 29.79
C ASP A 470 1.34 27.31 31.00
N ILE A 471 0.07 27.63 30.75
CA ILE A 471 -0.92 28.02 31.77
C ILE A 471 -2.01 26.94 31.74
N ASP A 472 -2.62 26.70 32.90
CA ASP A 472 -3.65 25.68 33.14
C ASP A 472 -3.17 24.21 33.14
N ASP A 473 -2.29 23.89 34.09
CA ASP A 473 -2.30 22.59 34.78
C ASP A 473 -1.99 22.81 36.29
N LEU A 474 -3.03 23.22 37.03
CA LEU A 474 -2.96 23.45 38.48
C LEU A 474 -3.34 22.18 39.25
N ASP A 475 -2.34 21.34 39.57
CA ASP A 475 -2.29 20.70 40.89
C ASP A 475 -0.89 20.16 41.27
N ASP A 476 -0.57 20.29 42.57
CA ASP A 476 0.57 19.75 43.33
C ASP A 476 2.03 19.98 42.81
N PRO A 477 2.71 21.09 43.20
CA PRO A 477 4.03 21.49 42.68
C PRO A 477 5.24 20.65 43.19
N LYS A 478 5.00 19.53 43.88
CA LYS A 478 6.07 18.71 44.49
C LYS A 478 6.62 17.62 43.58
N ASN A 479 5.80 17.04 42.70
CA ASN A 479 6.23 15.92 41.86
C ASN A 479 7.11 16.35 40.68
N LEU A 480 6.90 17.56 40.14
CA LEU A 480 7.62 18.07 38.97
C LEU A 480 9.14 18.17 39.20
N LEU A 481 9.54 18.58 40.41
CA LEU A 481 10.95 18.66 40.82
C LEU A 481 11.61 17.28 40.99
N VAL A 482 10.85 16.26 41.39
CA VAL A 482 11.39 14.91 41.63
C VAL A 482 11.68 14.20 40.30
N GLY A 483 10.78 14.29 39.32
CA GLY A 483 10.97 13.70 37.99
C GLY A 483 12.20 14.25 37.26
N GLY A 484 12.29 15.58 37.12
CA GLY A 484 13.43 16.22 36.43
C GLY A 484 14.80 16.05 37.12
N ILE A 485 14.82 15.69 38.41
CA ILE A 485 16.05 15.30 39.13
C ILE A 485 16.37 13.82 38.87
N ALA A 486 15.38 12.93 38.82
CA ALA A 486 15.55 11.51 38.52
C ALA A 486 16.10 11.29 37.10
N ASP A 487 15.48 11.88 36.07
CA ASP A 487 15.92 11.79 34.66
C ASP A 487 17.38 12.26 34.49
N ARG A 488 17.73 13.34 35.20
CA ARG A 488 19.07 13.93 35.18
C ARG A 488 20.09 13.06 35.91
N ALA A 489 19.70 12.40 37.00
CA ALA A 489 20.54 11.44 37.71
C ALA A 489 20.80 10.18 36.86
N GLU A 490 19.77 9.62 36.23
CA GLU A 490 19.90 8.44 35.36
C GLU A 490 20.77 8.76 34.13
N ALA A 491 20.60 9.93 33.51
CA ALA A 491 21.47 10.38 32.41
C ALA A 491 22.95 10.49 32.83
N ILE A 492 23.23 10.97 34.05
CA ILE A 492 24.59 11.04 34.61
C ILE A 492 25.13 9.63 34.90
N GLU A 493 24.34 8.73 35.48
CA GLU A 493 24.77 7.36 35.77
C GLU A 493 25.02 6.56 34.48
N ALA A 494 24.18 6.74 33.45
CA ALA A 494 24.37 6.16 32.13
C ALA A 494 25.66 6.69 31.46
N ALA A 495 25.96 7.98 31.57
CA ALA A 495 27.22 8.56 31.09
C ALA A 495 28.44 7.98 31.84
N GLN A 496 28.36 7.82 33.17
CA GLN A 496 29.42 7.19 33.97
C GLN A 496 29.61 5.70 33.63
N LYS A 497 28.51 4.95 33.42
CA LYS A 497 28.56 3.55 32.96
C LYS A 497 29.23 3.46 31.59
N LYS A 498 28.89 4.34 30.64
CA LYS A 498 29.51 4.39 29.31
C LYS A 498 31.00 4.74 29.37
N GLN A 499 31.41 5.67 30.24
CA GLN A 499 32.83 5.94 30.49
C GLN A 499 33.55 4.71 31.06
N LYS A 500 33.00 4.08 32.12
CA LYS A 500 33.58 2.86 32.72
C LYS A 500 33.71 1.71 31.71
N MET A 501 32.70 1.49 30.86
CA MET A 501 32.79 0.53 29.76
C MET A 501 33.94 0.84 28.80
N SER A 502 34.07 2.10 28.34
CA SER A 502 35.16 2.49 27.45
C SER A 502 36.57 2.43 28.07
N VAL A 503 36.67 2.45 29.41
CA VAL A 503 37.93 2.20 30.13
C VAL A 503 38.22 0.70 30.21
N LEU A 504 37.21 -0.13 30.50
CA LEU A 504 37.33 -1.60 30.50
C LEU A 504 37.66 -2.15 29.09
N GLU A 505 37.05 -1.61 28.04
CA GLU A 505 37.35 -1.96 26.64
C GLU A 505 38.81 -1.66 26.29
N LYS A 506 39.34 -0.50 26.73
CA LYS A 506 40.76 -0.15 26.56
C LYS A 506 41.67 -1.08 27.35
N GLN A 507 41.35 -1.36 28.62
CA GLN A 507 42.12 -2.30 29.45
C GLN A 507 42.16 -3.69 28.84
N PHE A 508 41.04 -4.20 28.32
CA PHE A 508 40.96 -5.47 27.62
C PHE A 508 41.78 -5.47 26.31
N HIS A 509 41.79 -4.35 25.56
CA HIS A 509 42.66 -4.21 24.38
C HIS A 509 44.15 -4.12 24.73
N GLU A 510 44.52 -3.51 25.86
CA GLU A 510 45.90 -3.48 26.36
C GLU A 510 46.36 -4.86 26.87
N GLU A 511 45.48 -5.59 27.54
CA GLU A 511 45.73 -6.95 28.03
C GLU A 511 45.89 -7.95 26.86
N LEU A 512 44.98 -7.94 25.89
CA LEU A 512 45.09 -8.73 24.66
C LEU A 512 46.38 -8.40 23.88
N LYS A 513 46.82 -7.14 23.92
CA LYS A 513 48.07 -6.69 23.29
C LYS A 513 49.31 -7.18 24.04
N ARG A 514 49.24 -7.40 25.37
CA ARG A 514 50.29 -8.09 26.13
C ARG A 514 50.32 -9.59 25.84
N GLU A 515 49.18 -10.27 25.83
CA GLU A 515 49.10 -11.70 25.48
C GLU A 515 49.69 -11.99 24.08
N LEU A 516 49.50 -11.07 23.13
CA LEU A 516 50.10 -11.12 21.79
C LEU A 516 51.61 -10.80 21.74
N GLN A 517 52.19 -10.21 22.79
CA GLN A 517 53.63 -10.03 22.93
C GLN A 517 54.29 -11.18 23.71
N ASP A 518 53.64 -11.66 24.78
CA ASP A 518 54.12 -12.77 25.61
C ASP A 518 54.03 -14.15 24.92
N SER A 519 53.35 -14.24 23.77
CA SER A 519 53.22 -15.46 22.94
C SER A 519 54.32 -15.63 21.88
N GLN A 520 55.51 -15.02 22.07
CA GLN A 520 56.73 -15.29 21.29
C GLN A 520 57.71 -16.19 22.09
N PRO A 521 57.79 -17.51 21.82
CA PRO A 521 58.75 -18.39 22.47
C PRO A 521 60.18 -18.08 22.04
N SER A 522 61.12 -18.19 22.99
CA SER A 522 62.46 -17.61 22.86
C SER A 522 63.43 -18.40 21.97
N THR A 523 64.29 -17.66 21.26
CA THR A 523 65.63 -18.14 20.87
C THR A 523 66.70 -17.10 21.24
N ILE A 524 67.81 -17.61 21.75
CA ILE A 524 68.93 -16.92 22.41
C ILE A 524 70.10 -16.82 21.39
N SER A 525 71.00 -15.81 21.32
CA SER A 525 71.06 -14.39 21.74
C SER A 525 72.41 -13.79 21.20
N ILE A 526 72.79 -12.55 21.58
CA ILE A 526 74.17 -11.95 21.53
C ILE A 526 74.75 -11.57 20.14
N GLU A 527 75.31 -10.37 19.86
CA GLU A 527 75.25 -8.97 20.38
C GLU A 527 75.44 -8.00 19.15
N LYS A 528 74.98 -6.74 18.97
CA LYS A 528 74.37 -5.66 19.82
C LYS A 528 75.33 -4.51 20.27
N LYS A 529 75.90 -3.74 19.32
CA LYS A 529 76.63 -2.45 19.52
C LYS A 529 76.61 -1.62 18.22
N VAL A 530 76.56 -0.27 18.16
CA VAL A 530 76.72 0.88 19.10
C VAL A 530 75.60 1.89 18.72
N VAL A 531 74.72 2.43 19.58
CA VAL A 531 74.83 3.68 20.40
C VAL A 531 75.36 4.88 19.56
N SER A 532 74.80 6.11 19.53
CA SER A 532 73.68 6.80 20.23
C SER A 532 73.24 8.02 19.39
N GLU A 533 72.01 8.53 19.57
CA GLU A 533 71.68 9.93 19.22
C GLU A 533 70.53 10.46 20.10
N ASP A 534 70.42 11.78 20.23
CA ASP A 534 69.72 12.46 21.33
C ASP A 534 68.68 13.49 20.84
N ASN A 535 67.55 13.60 21.55
CA ASN A 535 66.58 14.71 21.57
C ASN A 535 66.14 15.40 20.25
N ASN A 536 64.89 15.15 19.81
CA ASN A 536 63.79 16.14 19.94
C ASN A 536 62.37 15.58 19.65
N ALA A 537 61.35 16.40 19.89
CA ALA A 537 59.96 15.97 20.12
C ALA A 537 59.00 15.97 18.90
N ASN A 538 57.78 15.47 19.15
CA ASN A 538 56.54 15.53 18.34
C ASN A 538 56.42 14.65 17.09
N GLN A 539 55.85 13.45 17.25
CA GLN A 539 54.56 13.05 16.62
C GLN A 539 54.11 11.66 17.10
N GLU A 540 52.89 11.55 17.65
CA GLU A 540 52.23 10.24 17.82
C GLU A 540 51.51 9.84 16.53
N PRO A 541 51.63 8.60 16.05
CA PRO A 541 50.92 8.14 14.86
C PRO A 541 49.45 7.85 15.19
N VAL A 542 48.56 8.73 14.73
CA VAL A 542 47.11 8.48 14.77
C VAL A 542 46.79 7.25 13.92
N LEU A 543 46.36 6.16 14.56
CA LEU A 543 45.97 4.94 13.87
C LEU A 543 44.68 5.19 13.06
N ASP A 544 44.78 5.00 11.75
CA ASP A 544 43.72 5.35 10.79
C ASP A 544 42.54 4.38 10.90
N LEU A 545 41.50 4.81 11.62
CA LEU A 545 40.26 4.05 11.85
C LEU A 545 39.58 3.61 10.55
N GLU A 546 39.79 4.30 9.42
CA GLU A 546 39.24 3.84 8.15
C GLU A 546 39.90 2.55 7.65
N GLN A 547 41.16 2.28 7.98
CA GLN A 547 41.88 1.09 7.50
C GLN A 547 41.36 -0.18 8.16
N ILE A 548 41.17 -0.14 9.49
CA ILE A 548 40.57 -1.23 10.27
C ILE A 548 39.19 -1.59 9.72
N ALA A 549 38.33 -0.59 9.50
CA ALA A 549 36.99 -0.80 8.94
C ALA A 549 37.01 -1.39 7.51
N LYS A 550 37.98 -1.01 6.67
CA LYS A 550 38.15 -1.60 5.33
C LYS A 550 38.59 -3.06 5.40
N ASP A 551 39.40 -3.43 6.38
CA ASP A 551 39.91 -4.80 6.53
C ASP A 551 38.90 -5.76 7.17
N ASP A 552 38.07 -5.32 8.12
CA ASP A 552 36.93 -6.10 8.60
C ASP A 552 35.90 -6.37 7.49
N ASP A 553 35.65 -5.39 6.63
CA ASP A 553 34.79 -5.52 5.45
C ASP A 553 35.40 -6.51 4.42
N ASN A 554 36.73 -6.52 4.27
CA ASN A 554 37.46 -7.49 3.43
C ASN A 554 37.41 -8.92 4.00
N MET A 555 37.61 -9.09 5.32
CA MET A 555 37.50 -10.38 6.02
C MET A 555 36.07 -10.94 5.90
N THR A 556 35.06 -10.10 6.10
CA THR A 556 33.65 -10.44 5.88
C THR A 556 33.38 -10.86 4.43
N LYS A 557 34.00 -10.18 3.44
CA LYS A 557 33.96 -10.55 2.02
C LYS A 557 34.76 -11.82 1.67
N MET A 558 35.66 -12.29 2.53
CA MET A 558 36.37 -13.57 2.36
C MET A 558 35.57 -14.76 2.92
N GLY A 559 34.79 -14.57 3.99
CA GLY A 559 33.88 -15.59 4.51
C GLY A 559 32.72 -15.97 3.56
N MET A 560 32.45 -15.15 2.54
CA MET A 560 31.33 -15.35 1.62
C MET A 560 31.66 -16.24 0.41
N THR A 561 30.71 -17.12 0.05
CA THR A 561 30.82 -17.96 -1.16
C THR A 561 31.06 -17.11 -2.41
N ARG A 562 31.92 -17.57 -3.32
CA ARG A 562 32.34 -16.84 -4.55
C ARG A 562 31.18 -16.29 -5.39
N LYS A 563 29.98 -16.89 -5.33
CA LYS A 563 28.77 -16.38 -6.00
C LYS A 563 28.16 -15.17 -5.27
N LYS A 564 28.04 -15.20 -3.94
CA LYS A 564 27.57 -14.05 -3.14
C LYS A 564 28.53 -12.87 -3.28
N ARG A 565 29.84 -13.13 -3.16
CA ARG A 565 30.89 -12.10 -3.32
C ARG A 565 30.78 -11.36 -4.65
N LYS A 566 30.70 -12.08 -5.79
CA LYS A 566 30.52 -11.45 -7.11
C LYS A 566 29.23 -10.64 -7.28
N ILE A 567 28.16 -10.99 -6.56
CA ILE A 567 26.90 -10.21 -6.58
C ILE A 567 27.07 -8.91 -5.79
N LEU A 568 27.77 -8.94 -4.65
CA LEU A 568 28.08 -7.75 -3.87
C LEU A 568 29.08 -6.83 -4.60
N GLU A 569 30.15 -7.37 -5.17
CA GLU A 569 31.09 -6.61 -6.01
C GLU A 569 30.36 -5.91 -7.18
N ALA A 570 29.42 -6.59 -7.84
CA ALA A 570 28.58 -5.99 -8.88
C ALA A 570 27.63 -4.90 -8.35
N ALA A 571 27.06 -5.08 -7.15
CA ALA A 571 26.21 -4.08 -6.50
C ALA A 571 27.00 -2.85 -6.04
N GLU A 572 28.23 -3.02 -5.53
CA GLU A 572 29.15 -1.95 -5.16
C GLU A 572 29.59 -1.14 -6.39
N ILE A 573 29.93 -1.80 -7.50
CA ILE A 573 30.19 -1.14 -8.79
C ILE A 573 28.95 -0.39 -9.27
N GLY A 574 27.75 -0.94 -9.07
CA GLY A 574 26.47 -0.27 -9.33
C GLY A 574 26.27 0.99 -8.50
N LYS A 575 26.56 0.94 -7.19
CA LYS A 575 26.49 2.10 -6.28
C LYS A 575 27.52 3.18 -6.63
N LYS A 576 28.78 2.81 -6.90
CA LYS A 576 29.83 3.76 -7.34
C LYS A 576 29.41 4.50 -8.61
N ARG A 577 29.02 3.77 -9.67
CA ARG A 577 28.50 4.34 -10.93
C ARG A 577 27.26 5.23 -10.80
N ARG A 578 26.51 5.14 -9.69
CA ARG A 578 25.44 6.09 -9.35
C ARG A 578 26.02 7.35 -8.72
N LYS A 579 26.85 7.22 -7.68
CA LYS A 579 27.56 8.36 -7.05
C LYS A 579 28.37 9.19 -8.05
N ASP A 580 29.10 8.53 -8.95
CA ASP A 580 29.89 9.19 -10.01
C ASP A 580 29.01 10.07 -10.92
N LYS A 581 27.77 9.62 -11.21
CA LYS A 581 26.79 10.39 -11.98
C LYS A 581 26.17 11.52 -11.17
N VAL A 582 25.94 11.33 -9.87
CA VAL A 582 25.42 12.37 -8.97
C VAL A 582 26.43 13.52 -8.87
N ALA A 583 27.71 13.24 -8.63
CA ALA A 583 28.76 14.24 -8.61
C ALA A 583 28.85 15.03 -9.95
N LEU A 584 28.74 14.33 -11.09
CA LEU A 584 28.69 14.96 -12.41
C LEU A 584 27.46 15.88 -12.59
N LEU A 585 26.30 15.54 -12.00
CA LEU A 585 25.09 16.36 -12.02
C LEU A 585 25.20 17.57 -11.09
N GLU A 586 25.79 17.42 -9.91
CA GLU A 586 26.09 18.53 -9.01
C GLU A 586 27.07 19.53 -9.63
N GLU A 587 28.13 19.06 -10.28
CA GLU A 587 29.05 19.92 -11.04
C GLU A 587 28.30 20.71 -12.11
N ARG A 588 27.38 20.06 -12.85
CA ARG A 588 26.54 20.72 -13.86
C ARG A 588 25.59 21.73 -13.23
N LYS A 589 24.98 21.44 -12.08
CA LYS A 589 24.14 22.39 -11.32
C LYS A 589 24.96 23.61 -10.90
N LYS A 590 26.12 23.41 -10.27
CA LYS A 590 27.05 24.46 -9.85
C LYS A 590 27.48 25.35 -11.03
N LYS A 591 27.81 24.76 -12.19
CA LYS A 591 28.16 25.47 -13.44
C LYS A 591 26.98 26.26 -14.03
N LEU A 592 25.75 25.74 -13.96
CA LEU A 592 24.54 26.45 -14.38
C LEU A 592 24.17 27.60 -13.44
N GLU A 593 24.33 27.42 -12.12
CA GLU A 593 24.09 28.46 -11.12
C GLU A 593 25.09 29.62 -11.23
N SER A 594 26.37 29.33 -11.42
CA SER A 594 27.37 30.37 -11.70
C SER A 594 27.06 31.10 -13.00
N SER A 595 26.65 30.38 -14.06
CA SER A 595 26.27 30.97 -15.34
C SER A 595 24.99 31.82 -15.26
N LYS A 596 24.04 31.49 -14.38
CA LYS A 596 22.86 32.34 -14.12
C LYS A 596 23.25 33.60 -13.34
N LYS A 597 24.12 33.47 -12.33
CA LYS A 597 24.62 34.63 -11.55
C LYS A 597 25.44 35.60 -12.42
N SER A 598 26.21 35.12 -13.39
CA SER A 598 26.96 35.96 -14.33
C SER A 598 26.14 36.51 -15.50
N GLY A 599 24.86 36.15 -15.61
CA GLY A 599 23.94 36.64 -16.65
C GLY A 599 22.74 37.41 -16.10
N ALA A 600 22.82 37.82 -14.82
CA ALA A 600 21.84 38.64 -14.10
C ALA A 600 22.46 39.95 -13.58
N VAL A 601 23.57 40.36 -14.21
CA VAL A 601 24.32 41.62 -14.04
C VAL A 601 24.54 42.18 -15.45
#